data_AF-A0A4V2A2E7-F1
#
_entry.id   AF-A0A4V2A2E7-F1
#
_cell.length_a   1.000
_cell.length_b   1.000
_cell.length_c   1.000
_cell.angle_alpha   90.00
_cell.angle_beta   90.00
_cell.angle_gamma   90.00
#
_symmetry.space_group_name_H-M   'P 1'
#
loop_
_entity.id
_entity.type
_entity.pdbx_description
1 polymer ?
#
loop_
_entity_poly.entity_id
_entity_poly.type
_entity_poly.pdbx_seq_one_letter_code
_entity_poly.pdbx_strand_id
1 'polypeptide(L)'
;GEDLDATTDLGSVQKIKGVSLRAFEQTASWIYRPAFVSFYASVNGKDFTLMGTVLNATAERHLVFSLDKKIAARYIRVVAKNAGTIAPGNPGEGNMAWLFADEIIIN
;
A
#
# COMPACT_ATOMS: atom_id res chain seq x y z
N GLY A 1 12.38 6.55 -4.81
CA GLY A 1 12.09 5.16 -5.23
C GLY A 1 10.87 5.12 -6.11
N GLU A 2 10.43 3.93 -6.49
CA GLU A 2 9.22 3.69 -7.27
C GLU A 2 8.01 3.44 -6.36
N ASP A 3 6.84 3.28 -6.97
CA ASP A 3 5.63 2.81 -6.30
C ASP A 3 5.79 1.35 -5.89
N LEU A 4 5.10 0.93 -4.81
CA LEU A 4 4.91 -0.49 -4.54
C LEU A 4 3.75 -0.99 -5.38
N ASP A 5 3.96 -2.08 -6.12
CA ASP A 5 2.93 -2.79 -6.87
C ASP A 5 3.12 -4.29 -6.69
N ALA A 6 2.41 -4.85 -5.71
CA ALA A 6 2.57 -6.24 -5.29
C ALA A 6 1.26 -7.01 -5.45
N THR A 7 1.35 -8.24 -5.94
CA THR A 7 0.19 -9.16 -6.03
C THR A 7 0.46 -10.43 -5.23
N THR A 8 -0.47 -10.78 -4.35
CA THR A 8 -0.46 -12.01 -3.55
C THR A 8 -1.48 -13.00 -4.11
N ASP A 9 -1.06 -14.23 -4.46
CA ASP A 9 -1.94 -15.35 -4.80
C ASP A 9 -2.25 -16.17 -3.53
N LEU A 10 -3.52 -16.28 -3.17
CA LEU A 10 -4.02 -17.05 -2.03
C LEU A 10 -4.10 -18.57 -2.33
N GLY A 11 -3.78 -18.99 -3.55
CA GLY A 11 -3.83 -20.37 -4.04
C GLY A 11 -5.21 -20.82 -4.51
N SER A 12 -6.28 -20.29 -3.92
CA SER A 12 -7.67 -20.57 -4.27
C SER A 12 -8.58 -19.36 -4.00
N VAL A 13 -9.81 -19.40 -4.51
CA VAL A 13 -10.80 -18.36 -4.20
C VAL A 13 -11.23 -18.48 -2.74
N GLN A 14 -10.99 -17.44 -1.96
CA GLN A 14 -11.29 -17.37 -0.53
C GLN A 14 -12.16 -16.15 -0.23
N LYS A 15 -13.01 -16.26 0.80
CA LYS A 15 -13.76 -15.12 1.33
C LYS A 15 -12.86 -14.36 2.30
N ILE A 16 -12.45 -13.16 1.92
CA ILE A 16 -11.70 -12.25 2.78
C ILE A 16 -12.65 -11.19 3.37
N LYS A 17 -12.27 -10.62 4.50
CA LYS A 17 -12.97 -9.56 5.22
C LYS A 17 -12.32 -8.20 5.05
N GLY A 18 -11.02 -8.18 4.75
CA GLY A 18 -10.28 -6.94 4.55
C GLY A 18 -8.82 -7.18 4.23
N VAL A 19 -8.14 -6.08 3.93
CA VAL A 19 -6.71 -6.06 3.61
C VAL A 19 -6.08 -4.84 4.24
N SER A 20 -4.83 -4.95 4.67
CA SER A 20 -4.03 -3.80 5.07
C SER A 20 -2.59 -3.88 4.57
N LEU A 21 -1.98 -2.71 4.44
CA LEU A 21 -0.56 -2.53 4.22
C LEU A 21 -0.01 -1.78 5.43
N ARG A 22 1.06 -2.28 6.04
CA ARG A 22 1.86 -1.46 6.96
C ARG A 22 3.09 -0.90 6.26
N ALA A 23 3.48 0.28 6.70
CA ALA A 23 4.51 1.10 6.10
C ALA A 23 5.20 1.94 7.18
N PHE A 24 6.29 2.61 6.81
CA PHE A 24 7.08 3.38 7.76
C PHE A 24 7.32 4.80 7.26
N GLU A 25 7.35 5.76 8.19
CA GLU A 25 7.74 7.14 7.92
C GLU A 25 8.91 7.55 8.83
N GLN A 26 9.95 8.09 8.21
CA GLN A 26 11.09 8.74 8.87
C GLN A 26 11.73 9.71 7.87
N THR A 27 11.18 10.92 7.78
CA THR A 27 11.56 11.92 6.78
C THR A 27 13.01 12.37 6.88
N ALA A 28 13.60 12.36 8.08
CA ALA A 28 15.04 12.62 8.28
C ALA A 28 15.94 11.62 7.52
N SER A 29 15.44 10.41 7.28
CA SER A 29 16.09 9.36 6.49
C SER A 29 15.49 9.21 5.09
N TRP A 30 14.71 10.21 4.65
CA TRP A 30 14.07 10.32 3.34
C TRP A 30 13.00 9.25 3.10
N ILE A 31 12.52 8.59 4.17
CA ILE A 31 11.45 7.60 4.13
C ILE A 31 10.13 8.34 4.35
N TYR A 32 9.31 8.43 3.32
CA TYR A 32 8.02 9.11 3.36
C TYR A 32 6.89 8.09 3.26
N ARG A 33 5.76 8.40 3.89
CA ARG A 33 4.54 7.62 3.72
C ARG A 33 4.08 7.56 2.26
N PRO A 34 3.35 6.49 1.88
CA PRO A 34 2.65 6.49 0.60
C PRO A 34 1.66 7.66 0.50
N ALA A 35 1.52 8.26 -0.69
CA ALA A 35 0.51 9.28 -0.97
C ALA A 35 -0.92 8.70 -0.88
N PHE A 36 -1.07 7.44 -1.27
CA PHE A 36 -2.26 6.62 -1.05
C PHE A 36 -1.91 5.14 -1.21
N VAL A 37 -2.80 4.27 -0.74
CA VAL A 37 -2.75 2.83 -0.98
C VAL A 37 -4.06 2.37 -1.62
N SER A 38 -3.98 1.75 -2.79
CA SER A 38 -5.12 1.16 -3.50
C SER A 38 -5.06 -0.35 -3.39
N PHE A 39 -6.21 -0.94 -3.04
CA PHE A 39 -6.36 -2.37 -2.91
C PHE A 39 -7.26 -2.91 -4.02
N TYR A 40 -6.85 -4.00 -4.65
CA TYR A 40 -7.58 -4.64 -5.74
C TYR A 40 -7.74 -6.13 -5.46
N ALA A 41 -8.83 -6.70 -5.98
CA ALA A 41 -9.11 -8.13 -5.90
C ALA A 41 -9.33 -8.72 -7.29
N SER A 42 -8.93 -9.99 -7.47
CA SER A 42 -9.22 -10.77 -8.67
C SER A 42 -9.47 -12.24 -8.32
N VAL A 43 -10.28 -12.91 -9.12
CA VAL A 43 -10.46 -14.38 -9.07
C VAL A 43 -9.59 -15.12 -10.08
N ASN A 44 -9.10 -14.43 -11.11
CA ASN A 44 -8.40 -15.03 -12.25
C ASN A 44 -6.95 -14.51 -12.45
N GLY A 45 -6.54 -13.51 -11.68
CA GLY A 45 -5.18 -12.94 -11.71
C GLY A 45 -4.91 -12.04 -12.91
N LYS A 46 -5.93 -11.74 -13.73
CA LYS A 46 -5.84 -10.88 -14.90
C LYS A 46 -6.71 -9.65 -14.74
N ASP A 47 -7.96 -9.85 -14.36
CA ASP A 47 -8.95 -8.78 -14.20
C ASP A 47 -9.02 -8.39 -12.74
N PHE A 48 -8.53 -7.19 -12.43
CA PHE A 48 -8.50 -6.65 -11.08
C PHE A 48 -9.59 -5.59 -10.89
N THR A 49 -10.39 -5.78 -9.86
CA THR A 49 -11.43 -4.83 -9.44
C THR A 49 -10.93 -4.04 -8.24
N LEU A 50 -11.04 -2.71 -8.31
CA LEU A 50 -10.71 -1.83 -7.19
C LEU A 50 -11.63 -2.13 -5.99
N MET A 51 -11.03 -2.53 -4.87
CA MET A 51 -11.71 -2.65 -3.59
C MET A 51 -11.92 -1.27 -2.98
N GLY A 52 -10.88 -0.44 -2.99
CA GLY A 52 -10.89 0.93 -2.48
C GLY A 52 -9.50 1.53 -2.41
N THR A 53 -9.45 2.84 -2.18
CA THR A 53 -8.21 3.61 -1.99
C THR A 53 -8.24 4.26 -0.62
N VAL A 54 -7.14 4.11 0.13
CA VAL A 54 -6.96 4.66 1.47
C VAL A 54 -5.90 5.75 1.40
N LEU A 55 -6.28 6.97 1.80
CA LEU A 55 -5.41 8.15 1.79
C LEU A 55 -4.65 8.33 3.10
N ASN A 56 -5.28 7.98 4.23
CA ASN A 56 -4.74 8.24 5.56
C ASN A 56 -4.48 6.93 6.29
N ALA A 57 -3.30 6.82 6.90
CA ALA A 57 -2.98 5.74 7.83
C ALA A 57 -3.45 6.07 9.25
N THR A 58 -3.57 5.05 10.10
CA THR A 58 -4.03 5.19 11.49
C THR A 58 -2.97 5.69 12.48
N ALA A 59 -1.71 5.83 12.07
CA ALA A 59 -0.60 6.27 12.92
C ALA A 59 0.35 7.22 12.18
N GLU A 60 1.29 7.82 12.91
CA GLU A 60 2.23 8.82 12.36
C GLU A 60 3.53 8.19 11.84
N ARG A 61 4.08 7.17 12.53
CA ARG A 61 5.38 6.56 12.16
C ARG A 61 5.27 5.14 11.62
N HIS A 62 4.58 4.27 12.35
CA HIS A 62 4.29 2.88 11.95
C HIS A 62 2.90 2.83 11.34
N LEU A 63 2.83 3.13 10.05
CA LEU A 63 1.61 3.41 9.33
C LEU A 63 0.84 2.14 9.08
N VAL A 64 -0.49 2.19 9.22
CA VAL A 64 -1.38 1.12 8.77
C VAL A 64 -2.45 1.72 7.86
N PHE A 65 -2.46 1.28 6.60
CA PHE A 65 -3.50 1.58 5.63
C PHE A 65 -4.41 0.35 5.55
N SER A 66 -5.64 0.46 6.05
CA SER A 66 -6.56 -0.67 6.15
C SER A 66 -7.84 -0.41 5.36
N LEU A 67 -8.35 -1.46 4.73
CA LEU A 67 -9.64 -1.48 4.06
C LEU A 67 -10.44 -2.71 4.46
N ASP A 68 -11.51 -2.51 5.22
CA ASP A 68 -12.48 -3.54 5.56
C ASP A 68 -13.51 -3.68 4.44
N LYS A 69 -13.35 -4.70 3.61
CA LYS A 69 -14.27 -5.02 2.52
C LYS A 69 -14.36 -6.52 2.31
N LYS A 70 -15.55 -7.07 2.60
CA LYS A 70 -15.84 -8.49 2.35
C LYS A 70 -15.92 -8.77 0.85
N ILE A 71 -15.11 -9.70 0.35
CA ILE A 71 -15.10 -10.10 -1.05
C ILE A 71 -14.57 -11.55 -1.21
N ALA A 72 -14.99 -12.23 -2.26
CA ALA A 72 -14.37 -13.49 -2.69
C ALA A 72 -13.25 -13.18 -3.70
N ALA A 73 -12.02 -13.56 -3.38
CA ALA A 73 -10.85 -13.30 -4.21
C ALA A 73 -9.85 -14.45 -4.13
N ARG A 74 -9.06 -14.64 -5.18
CA ARG A 74 -7.85 -15.47 -5.16
C ARG A 74 -6.59 -14.63 -5.14
N TYR A 75 -6.60 -13.50 -5.84
CA TYR A 75 -5.47 -12.59 -5.93
C TYR A 75 -5.82 -11.26 -5.29
N ILE A 76 -4.90 -10.73 -4.48
CA ILE A 76 -4.98 -9.39 -3.91
C ILE A 76 -3.79 -8.59 -4.42
N ARG A 77 -4.06 -7.46 -5.07
CA ARG A 77 -3.03 -6.53 -5.52
C ARG A 77 -3.08 -5.27 -4.69
N VAL A 78 -1.91 -4.84 -4.22
CA VAL A 78 -1.72 -3.65 -3.40
C VAL A 78 -0.81 -2.70 -4.15
N VAL A 79 -1.30 -1.48 -4.39
CA VAL A 79 -0.53 -0.41 -5.02
C VAL A 79 -0.35 0.72 -4.01
N ALA A 80 0.87 0.97 -3.57
CA ALA A 80 1.19 2.09 -2.68
C ALA A 80 1.97 3.15 -3.47
N LYS A 81 1.37 4.33 -3.62
CA LYS A 81 1.95 5.42 -4.42
C LYS A 81 3.09 6.08 -3.64
N ASN A 82 4.29 6.15 -4.24
CA ASN A 82 5.42 6.86 -3.67
C ASN A 82 5.09 8.35 -3.50
N ALA A 83 5.59 8.99 -2.43
CA ALA A 83 5.39 10.41 -2.17
C ALA A 83 5.98 11.34 -3.25
N GLY A 84 6.89 10.83 -4.07
CA GLY A 84 7.51 11.55 -5.17
C GLY A 84 8.79 12.27 -4.76
N THR A 85 9.05 13.39 -5.41
CA THR A 85 10.22 14.23 -5.13
C THR A 85 10.07 14.95 -3.79
N ILE A 86 11.10 14.89 -2.96
CA ILE A 86 11.15 15.55 -1.67
C ILE A 86 11.16 17.06 -1.87
N ALA A 87 10.20 17.74 -1.23
CA ALA A 87 10.00 19.18 -1.35
C ALA A 87 11.14 20.00 -0.74
N PRO A 88 11.35 21.24 -1.22
CA PRO A 88 12.38 22.13 -0.69
C PRO A 88 12.33 22.35 0.82
N GLY A 89 13.49 22.47 1.44
CA GLY A 89 13.66 22.66 2.88
C GLY A 89 13.57 21.38 3.71
N ASN A 90 13.46 20.20 3.08
CA ASN A 90 13.47 18.91 3.77
C ASN A 90 14.77 18.13 3.53
N PRO A 91 15.19 17.27 4.47
CA PRO A 91 16.29 16.33 4.24
C PRO A 91 16.04 15.52 2.95
N GLY A 92 16.98 15.61 2.00
CA GLY A 92 16.87 14.92 0.72
C GLY A 92 16.15 15.69 -0.37
N GLU A 93 15.91 16.98 -0.21
CA GLU A 93 15.39 17.90 -1.22
C GLU A 93 15.85 17.55 -2.65
N GLY A 94 14.89 17.54 -3.58
CA GLY A 94 15.14 17.25 -5.00
C GLY A 94 15.31 15.77 -5.34
N ASN A 95 15.46 14.90 -4.34
CA ASN A 95 15.55 13.45 -4.54
C ASN A 95 14.18 12.78 -4.46
N MET A 96 14.05 11.60 -5.05
CA MET A 96 12.87 10.76 -4.88
C MET A 96 12.83 10.12 -3.50
N ALA A 97 11.71 10.25 -2.79
CA ALA A 97 11.53 9.65 -1.47
C ALA A 97 11.62 8.11 -1.48
N TRP A 98 12.11 7.55 -0.38
CA TRP A 98 12.01 6.12 -0.10
C TRP A 98 10.60 5.76 0.34
N LEU A 99 10.12 4.62 -0.16
CA LEU A 99 8.86 4.00 0.24
C LEU A 99 9.20 2.68 0.93
N PHE A 100 8.91 2.58 2.22
CA PHE A 100 9.16 1.36 3.01
C PHE A 100 7.83 0.74 3.39
N ALA A 101 7.69 -0.55 3.10
CA ALA A 101 6.57 -1.39 3.49
C ALA A 101 7.11 -2.64 4.21
N ASP A 102 6.37 -3.13 5.19
CA ASP A 102 6.72 -4.32 5.98
C ASP A 102 5.86 -5.54 5.60
N GLU A 103 4.54 -5.43 5.73
CA GLU A 103 3.60 -6.55 5.63
C GLU A 103 2.33 -6.15 4.87
N ILE A 104 1.85 -7.07 4.03
CA ILE A 104 0.48 -7.09 3.50
C ILE A 104 -0.30 -8.12 4.31
N ILE A 105 -1.36 -7.69 4.98
CA ILE A 105 -2.18 -8.54 5.85
C ILE A 105 -3.54 -8.73 5.18
N ILE A 106 -3.99 -9.99 5.06
CA ILE A 106 -5.27 -10.37 4.45
C ILE A 106 -6.09 -11.11 5.52
N ASN A 107 -7.28 -10.60 5.83
CA ASN A 107 -8.17 -11.09 6.90
C ASN A 107 -9.44 -11.75 6.37
#